data_AF-A0A7S2UJ44-F1
#
_entry.id   AF-A0A7S2UJ44-F1
#
_cell.length_a   1.000
_cell.length_b   1.000
_cell.length_c   1.000
_cell.angle_alpha   90.00
_cell.angle_beta   90.00
_cell.angle_gamma   90.00
#
_symmetry.space_group_name_H-M   'P 1'
#
loop_
_entity.id
_entity.type
_entity.pdbx_description
1 polymer ?
#
loop_
_entity_poly.entity_id
_entity_poly.type
_entity_poly.pdbx_seq_one_letter_code
_entity_poly.pdbx_strand_id
1 'polypeptide(L)'
;NTPYIQTENPIINEDYQEELGGVRMDIRALNHARMFAALVPCYNEMVQASKQMGSDYDVVIRIREDHAFTEPFNIHTVFDELTSNPRTVMTSSCGGYDGMNDRFAILTPDAAYDYFVGPILSYYTKPLHEKFRNAETFIYYTYLSLKLKVIKTPKIFNLQKFRIFNGGPVLVPVFQLTFPECGGSIEDKIIKREDDDDDASGSGSRSEDNIVTS
;
A
#
# COMPACT_ATOMS: atom_id res chain seq x y z
N ASN A 1 -11.75 16.68 16.39
CA ASN A 1 -10.93 15.95 15.41
C ASN A 1 -10.35 16.91 14.41
N THR A 2 -9.07 17.23 14.56
CA THR A 2 -8.30 17.84 13.47
C THR A 2 -7.99 16.74 12.47
N PRO A 3 -8.30 16.88 11.18
CA PRO A 3 -7.95 15.86 10.19
C PRO A 3 -6.42 15.68 10.16
N TYR A 4 -5.96 14.44 10.00
CA TYR A 4 -4.54 14.19 9.78
C TYR A 4 -4.12 14.85 8.46
N ILE A 5 -3.09 15.70 8.52
CA ILE A 5 -2.50 16.35 7.35
C ILE A 5 -1.26 15.54 6.98
N GLN A 6 -1.29 14.92 5.80
CA GLN A 6 -0.10 14.25 5.26
C GLN A 6 1.03 15.25 5.07
N THR A 7 2.26 14.82 5.35
CA THR A 7 3.45 15.63 5.08
C THR A 7 3.51 15.98 3.59
N GLU A 8 3.49 17.28 3.27
CA GLU A 8 3.47 17.73 1.87
C GLU A 8 4.75 17.32 1.15
N ASN A 9 5.91 17.53 1.75
CA ASN A 9 7.21 17.26 1.11
C ASN A 9 8.13 16.47 2.04
N PRO A 10 7.91 15.16 2.25
CA PRO A 10 8.89 14.35 2.99
C PRO A 10 10.21 14.29 2.22
N ILE A 11 11.31 14.18 2.97
CA ILE A 11 12.63 13.93 2.40
C ILE A 11 12.58 12.57 1.68
N ILE A 12 13.09 12.50 0.46
CA ILE A 12 13.17 11.22 -0.27
C ILE A 12 14.49 10.56 0.09
N ASN A 13 14.45 9.29 0.49
CA ASN A 13 15.66 8.48 0.59
C ASN A 13 16.12 8.12 -0.83
N GLU A 14 17.30 8.61 -1.21
CA GLU A 14 17.89 8.43 -2.53
C GLU A 14 18.17 6.95 -2.83
N ASP A 15 18.77 6.20 -1.91
CA ASP A 15 19.01 4.76 -2.05
C ASP A 15 17.70 4.00 -2.30
N TYR A 16 16.63 4.37 -1.57
CA TYR A 16 15.31 3.76 -1.74
C TYR A 16 14.71 4.06 -3.11
N GLN A 17 14.86 5.30 -3.57
CA GLN A 17 14.38 5.72 -4.88
C GLN A 17 15.14 5.01 -6.01
N GLU A 18 16.46 4.90 -5.89
CA GLU A 18 17.32 4.24 -6.88
C GLU A 18 16.97 2.75 -7.00
N GLU A 19 16.89 2.05 -5.88
CA GLU A 19 16.60 0.62 -5.83
C GLU A 19 15.15 0.26 -6.22
N LEU A 20 14.19 1.18 -6.10
CA LEU A 20 12.83 0.93 -6.57
C LEU A 20 12.76 0.63 -8.06
N GLY A 21 13.62 1.27 -8.88
CA GLY A 21 13.73 1.10 -10.33
C GLY A 21 12.49 1.47 -11.15
N GLY A 22 12.68 2.05 -12.34
CA GLY A 22 11.61 2.30 -13.32
C GLY A 22 11.18 3.77 -13.48
N VAL A 23 9.97 4.01 -13.99
CA VAL A 23 9.48 5.34 -14.41
C VAL A 23 8.79 6.09 -13.26
N ARG A 24 9.19 7.35 -13.01
CA ARG A 24 8.68 8.24 -11.94
C ARG A 24 8.87 7.69 -10.51
N MET A 25 10.08 7.18 -10.24
CA MET A 25 10.42 6.65 -8.92
C MET A 25 10.46 7.71 -7.82
N ASP A 26 10.74 8.96 -8.16
CA ASP A 26 10.62 10.11 -7.28
C ASP A 26 9.23 10.19 -6.64
N ILE A 27 8.18 10.05 -7.44
CA ILE A 27 6.79 10.18 -6.98
C ILE A 27 6.34 8.93 -6.23
N ARG A 28 6.82 7.75 -6.64
CA ARG A 28 6.55 6.51 -5.92
C ARG A 28 7.22 6.51 -4.54
N ALA A 29 8.49 6.88 -4.47
CA ALA A 29 9.24 7.00 -3.22
C ALA A 29 8.62 8.06 -2.30
N LEU A 30 8.24 9.23 -2.84
CA LEU A 30 7.52 10.28 -2.12
C LEU A 30 6.21 9.74 -1.51
N ASN A 31 5.41 9.01 -2.28
CA ASN A 31 4.17 8.43 -1.79
C ASN A 31 4.41 7.38 -0.70
N HIS A 32 5.43 6.53 -0.84
CA HIS A 32 5.79 5.56 0.20
C HIS A 32 6.23 6.27 1.50
N ALA A 33 7.05 7.32 1.40
CA ALA A 33 7.48 8.11 2.55
C ALA A 33 6.28 8.75 3.28
N ARG A 34 5.30 9.31 2.54
CA ARG A 34 4.04 9.82 3.11
C ARG A 34 3.24 8.71 3.79
N MET A 35 3.12 7.54 3.17
CA MET A 35 2.41 6.39 3.75
C MET A 35 3.07 5.93 5.07
N PHE A 36 4.40 5.82 5.11
CA PHE A 36 5.12 5.43 6.32
C PHE A 36 5.00 6.50 7.42
N ALA A 37 5.07 7.78 7.07
CA ALA A 37 4.88 8.88 8.01
C ALA A 37 3.47 8.93 8.60
N ALA A 38 2.44 8.56 7.82
CA ALA A 38 1.05 8.53 8.25
C ALA A 38 0.76 7.48 9.34
N LEU A 39 1.61 6.46 9.48
CA LEU A 39 1.46 5.43 10.53
C LEU A 39 1.80 5.95 11.93
N VAL A 40 2.72 6.92 12.06
CA VAL A 40 3.18 7.44 13.37
C VAL A 40 2.05 8.12 14.15
N PRO A 41 1.26 9.04 13.57
CA PRO A 41 0.08 9.59 14.25
C PRO A 41 -0.91 8.53 14.71
N CYS A 42 -1.12 7.45 13.94
CA CYS A 42 -2.02 6.37 14.35
C CYS A 42 -1.58 5.73 15.68
N TYR A 43 -0.28 5.51 15.85
CA TYR A 43 0.28 5.03 17.12
C TYR A 43 0.09 6.04 18.25
N ASN A 44 0.34 7.34 17.99
CA ASN A 44 0.19 8.38 19.01
C ASN A 44 -1.25 8.50 19.49
N GLU A 45 -2.23 8.45 18.59
CA GLU A 45 -3.66 8.47 18.94
C GLU A 45 -4.06 7.22 19.73
N MET A 46 -3.58 6.04 19.32
CA MET A 46 -3.79 4.79 20.06
C MET A 46 -3.24 4.90 21.49
N VAL A 47 -2.01 5.37 21.68
CA VAL A 47 -1.42 5.55 23.02
C VAL A 47 -2.20 6.57 23.85
N GLN A 48 -2.67 7.67 23.25
CA GLN A 48 -3.50 8.65 23.95
C GLN A 48 -4.84 8.05 24.39
N ALA A 49 -5.51 7.29 23.51
CA ALA A 49 -6.76 6.63 23.83
C ALA A 49 -6.59 5.59 24.95
N SER A 50 -5.52 4.78 24.93
CA SER A 50 -5.20 3.85 26.02
C SER A 50 -5.05 4.57 27.37
N LYS A 51 -4.30 5.69 27.39
CA LYS A 51 -4.14 6.52 28.60
C LYS A 51 -5.46 7.08 29.11
N GLN A 52 -6.35 7.51 28.21
CA GLN A 52 -7.67 8.03 28.58
C GLN A 52 -8.60 6.95 29.15
N MET A 53 -8.52 5.73 28.61
CA MET A 53 -9.28 4.58 29.11
C MET A 53 -8.72 4.03 30.43
N GLY A 54 -7.45 4.30 30.74
CA GLY A 54 -6.76 3.74 31.91
C GLY A 54 -6.47 2.24 31.77
N SER A 55 -6.41 1.73 30.54
CA SER A 55 -6.21 0.31 30.25
C SER A 55 -5.48 0.14 28.91
N ASP A 56 -4.58 -0.84 28.87
CA ASP A 56 -3.86 -1.23 27.65
C ASP A 56 -4.77 -2.06 26.72
N TYR A 57 -4.46 -2.05 25.42
CA TYR A 57 -5.15 -2.90 24.45
C TYR A 57 -4.67 -4.35 24.61
N ASP A 58 -5.56 -5.33 24.45
CA ASP A 58 -5.15 -6.74 24.35
C ASP A 58 -4.60 -7.07 22.96
N VAL A 59 -5.16 -6.40 21.93
CA VAL A 59 -4.84 -6.60 20.51
C VAL A 59 -4.99 -5.27 19.78
N VAL A 60 -4.12 -5.03 18.81
CA VAL A 60 -4.22 -3.87 17.92
C VAL A 60 -4.55 -4.34 16.51
N ILE A 61 -5.61 -3.78 15.92
CA ILE A 61 -6.02 -4.06 14.55
C ILE A 61 -5.79 -2.82 13.70
N ARG A 62 -5.07 -2.98 12.58
CA ARG A 62 -4.90 -1.94 11.57
C ARG A 62 -5.60 -2.38 10.30
N ILE A 63 -6.51 -1.55 9.79
CA ILE A 63 -7.18 -1.72 8.49
C ILE A 63 -6.92 -0.47 7.66
N ARG A 64 -6.63 -0.64 6.37
CA ARG A 64 -6.54 0.49 5.43
C ARG A 64 -7.92 1.08 5.18
N GLU A 65 -8.01 2.39 5.04
CA GLU A 65 -9.29 3.11 4.95
C GLU A 65 -10.13 2.75 3.72
N ASP A 66 -9.53 2.20 2.67
CA ASP A 66 -10.22 1.71 1.47
C ASP A 66 -10.54 0.21 1.54
N HIS A 67 -10.39 -0.43 2.71
CA HIS A 67 -10.61 -1.87 2.90
C HIS A 67 -11.63 -2.17 3.99
N ALA A 68 -12.46 -3.18 3.76
CA ALA A 68 -13.44 -3.66 4.72
C ALA A 68 -13.57 -5.18 4.65
N PHE A 69 -14.05 -5.79 5.74
CA PHE A 69 -14.39 -7.20 5.76
C PHE A 69 -15.74 -7.44 5.10
N THR A 70 -15.82 -8.41 4.19
CA THR A 70 -17.08 -8.83 3.57
C THR A 70 -17.86 -9.83 4.41
N GLU A 71 -17.20 -10.47 5.37
CA GLU A 71 -17.78 -11.46 6.27
C GLU A 71 -17.25 -11.26 7.70
N PRO A 72 -18.01 -11.66 8.72
CA PRO A 72 -17.52 -11.66 10.10
C PRO A 72 -16.23 -12.47 10.24
N PHE A 73 -15.29 -11.93 11.01
CA PHE A 73 -14.01 -12.57 11.30
C PHE A 73 -14.01 -13.22 12.69
N ASN A 74 -13.58 -14.47 12.80
CA ASN A 74 -13.48 -15.16 14.10
C ASN A 74 -12.21 -14.75 14.85
N ILE A 75 -12.34 -13.77 15.73
CA ILE A 75 -11.24 -13.20 16.50
C ILE A 75 -10.60 -14.20 17.49
N HIS A 76 -11.31 -15.23 17.97
CA HIS A 76 -10.76 -16.20 18.92
C HIS A 76 -9.56 -16.95 18.34
N THR A 77 -9.65 -17.34 17.06
CA THR A 77 -8.55 -18.04 16.38
C THR A 77 -7.28 -17.19 16.23
N VAL A 78 -7.41 -15.86 16.31
CA VAL A 78 -6.30 -14.93 16.30
C VAL A 78 -5.77 -14.68 17.70
N PHE A 79 -6.65 -14.57 18.69
CA PHE A 79 -6.26 -14.39 20.07
C PHE A 79 -5.34 -15.52 20.54
N ASP A 80 -5.67 -16.78 20.25
CA ASP A 80 -4.83 -17.91 20.66
C ASP A 80 -3.41 -17.84 20.06
N GLU A 81 -3.30 -17.42 18.80
CA GLU A 81 -2.02 -17.26 18.11
C GLU A 81 -1.22 -16.07 18.66
N LEU A 82 -1.87 -14.92 18.91
CA LEU A 82 -1.21 -13.73 19.42
C LEU A 82 -0.80 -13.86 20.89
N THR A 83 -1.63 -14.47 21.72
CA THR A 83 -1.32 -14.70 23.14
C THR A 83 -0.16 -15.67 23.33
N SER A 84 -0.03 -16.66 22.45
CA SER A 84 1.08 -17.62 22.47
C SER A 84 2.39 -17.05 21.91
N ASN A 85 2.35 -15.89 21.24
CA ASN A 85 3.49 -15.33 20.53
C ASN A 85 3.61 -13.81 20.77
N PRO A 86 4.37 -13.36 21.77
CA PRO A 86 4.59 -11.93 21.98
C PRO A 86 5.32 -11.31 20.78
N ARG A 87 5.16 -10.00 20.59
CA ARG A 87 5.77 -9.22 19.50
C ARG A 87 5.46 -9.79 18.10
N THR A 88 4.20 -10.11 17.87
CA THR A 88 3.70 -10.71 16.63
C THR A 88 2.88 -9.74 15.79
N VAL A 89 3.05 -9.85 14.47
CA VAL A 89 2.27 -9.20 13.42
C VAL A 89 1.64 -10.30 12.56
N MET A 90 0.32 -10.42 12.62
CA MET A 90 -0.46 -11.28 11.73
C MET A 90 -0.99 -10.48 10.55
N THR A 91 -0.77 -10.95 9.33
CA THR A 91 -1.25 -10.32 8.10
C THR A 91 -1.64 -11.39 7.08
N SER A 92 -2.32 -11.00 6.00
CA SER A 92 -2.54 -11.88 4.86
C SER A 92 -1.25 -12.04 4.03
N SER A 93 -1.14 -13.17 3.33
CA SER A 93 -0.02 -13.41 2.41
C SER A 93 -0.15 -12.54 1.14
N CYS A 94 0.98 -12.03 0.66
CA CYS A 94 1.10 -11.49 -0.70
C CYS A 94 1.53 -12.61 -1.67
N GLY A 95 0.93 -12.64 -2.87
CA GLY A 95 0.96 -13.81 -3.77
C GLY A 95 2.28 -14.14 -4.47
N GLY A 96 3.25 -13.21 -4.57
CA GLY A 96 4.39 -13.44 -5.47
C GLY A 96 5.79 -12.96 -5.08
N TYR A 97 5.95 -12.05 -4.11
CA TYR A 97 7.24 -11.33 -3.93
C TYR A 97 7.90 -11.49 -2.55
N ASP A 98 7.56 -12.51 -1.78
CA ASP A 98 8.02 -12.70 -0.38
C ASP A 98 7.74 -11.52 0.58
N GLY A 99 7.06 -10.47 0.12
CA GLY A 99 6.63 -9.32 0.90
C GLY A 99 5.47 -9.63 1.84
N MET A 100 4.99 -8.60 2.53
CA MET A 100 3.81 -8.70 3.38
C MET A 100 2.70 -7.79 2.91
N ASN A 101 1.46 -8.21 3.13
CA ASN A 101 0.31 -7.39 2.84
C ASN A 101 0.20 -6.27 3.87
N ASP A 102 0.16 -5.03 3.40
CA ASP A 102 0.07 -3.85 4.24
C ASP A 102 -1.37 -3.34 4.35
N ARG A 103 -2.39 -4.04 3.84
CA ARG A 103 -3.80 -3.61 3.86
C ARG A 103 -4.47 -3.87 5.19
N PHE A 104 -4.04 -4.94 5.86
CA PHE A 104 -4.59 -5.35 7.15
C PHE A 104 -3.52 -6.02 7.99
N ALA A 105 -3.50 -5.71 9.27
CA ALA A 105 -2.68 -6.41 10.23
C ALA A 105 -3.38 -6.50 11.59
N ILE A 106 -3.10 -7.59 12.30
CA ILE A 106 -3.43 -7.76 13.71
C ILE A 106 -2.13 -7.93 14.47
N LEU A 107 -1.98 -7.19 15.56
CA LEU A 107 -0.72 -7.03 16.27
C LEU A 107 -0.92 -7.38 17.74
N THR A 108 0.09 -7.98 18.34
CA THR A 108 0.24 -7.89 19.80
C THR A 108 0.55 -6.44 20.20
N PRO A 109 0.13 -5.97 21.38
CA PRO A 109 0.43 -4.62 21.87
C PRO A 109 1.94 -4.32 21.83
N ASP A 110 2.77 -5.28 22.24
CA ASP A 110 4.25 -5.16 22.25
C ASP A 110 4.89 -5.00 20.85
N ALA A 111 4.15 -5.30 19.78
CA ALA A 111 4.59 -5.09 18.40
C ALA A 111 4.15 -3.73 17.84
N ALA A 112 3.21 -3.04 18.50
CA ALA A 112 2.52 -1.90 17.89
C ALA A 112 3.47 -0.74 17.60
N TYR A 113 4.36 -0.38 18.52
CA TYR A 113 5.32 0.69 18.31
C TYR A 113 6.17 0.44 17.05
N ASP A 114 6.81 -0.73 16.99
CA ASP A 114 7.68 -1.09 15.86
C ASP A 114 6.91 -1.25 14.55
N TYR A 115 5.65 -1.70 14.61
CA TYR A 115 4.79 -1.80 13.44
C TYR A 115 4.48 -0.42 12.83
N PHE A 116 4.05 0.54 13.65
CA PHE A 116 3.65 1.87 13.18
C PHE A 116 4.82 2.81 12.94
N VAL A 117 5.87 2.73 13.74
CA VAL A 117 6.99 3.69 13.72
C VAL A 117 8.21 3.13 12.99
N GLY A 118 8.40 1.81 13.03
CA GLY A 118 9.54 1.14 12.41
C GLY A 118 9.74 1.43 10.92
N PRO A 119 8.70 1.47 10.07
CA PRO A 119 8.85 1.72 8.64
C PRO A 119 9.50 3.07 8.34
N ILE A 120 9.03 4.15 8.95
CA ILE A 120 9.56 5.50 8.69
C ILE A 120 10.95 5.68 9.28
N LEU A 121 11.22 5.11 10.46
CA LEU A 121 12.56 5.14 11.04
C LEU A 121 13.56 4.37 10.17
N SER A 122 13.19 3.18 9.72
CA SER A 122 14.06 2.36 8.87
C SER A 122 14.27 3.01 7.50
N TYR A 123 13.23 3.67 6.97
CA TYR A 123 13.29 4.41 5.71
C TYR A 123 14.35 5.50 5.72
N TYR A 124 14.60 6.16 6.86
CA TYR A 124 15.59 7.24 6.94
C TYR A 124 16.94 6.85 7.56
N THR A 125 17.01 5.73 8.30
CA THR A 125 18.17 5.46 9.16
C THR A 125 18.85 4.13 8.91
N LYS A 126 18.26 3.25 8.10
CA LYS A 126 18.77 1.90 7.87
C LYS A 126 19.10 1.67 6.40
N PRO A 127 20.16 0.92 6.10
CA PRO A 127 20.41 0.46 4.75
C PRO A 127 19.27 -0.47 4.29
N LEU A 128 19.03 -0.49 2.99
CA LEU A 128 18.02 -1.37 2.40
C LEU A 128 18.47 -2.83 2.49
N HIS A 129 17.50 -3.72 2.68
CA HIS A 129 17.76 -5.15 2.64
C HIS A 129 18.06 -5.58 1.21
N GLU A 130 18.97 -6.53 0.98
CA GLU A 130 19.38 -7.02 -0.36
C GLU A 130 18.20 -7.55 -1.22
N LYS A 131 17.11 -7.95 -0.54
CA LYS A 131 15.87 -8.47 -1.14
C LYS A 131 14.78 -7.39 -1.30
N PHE A 132 15.11 -6.12 -1.10
CA PHE A 132 14.19 -5.02 -1.34
C PHE A 132 13.84 -4.93 -2.83
N ARG A 133 12.55 -4.81 -3.12
CA ARG A 133 12.00 -4.65 -4.48
C ARG A 133 10.87 -3.64 -4.57
N ASN A 134 10.14 -3.44 -3.47
CA ASN A 134 8.96 -2.59 -3.39
C ASN A 134 8.63 -2.28 -1.91
N ALA A 135 7.60 -1.47 -1.66
CA ALA A 135 7.17 -1.16 -0.29
C ALA A 135 6.81 -2.40 0.54
N GLU A 136 6.20 -3.43 -0.04
CA GLU A 136 5.78 -4.63 0.70
C GLU A 136 6.97 -5.44 1.21
N THR A 137 8.00 -5.62 0.39
CA THR A 137 9.26 -6.25 0.77
C THR A 137 10.04 -5.39 1.75
N PHE A 138 10.06 -4.07 1.56
CA PHE A 138 10.67 -3.13 2.50
C PHE A 138 10.07 -3.24 3.90
N ILE A 139 8.75 -3.17 4.02
CA ILE A 139 8.04 -3.26 5.31
C ILE A 139 8.31 -4.62 5.94
N TYR A 140 8.23 -5.70 5.16
CA TYR A 140 8.47 -7.05 5.65
C TYR A 140 9.87 -7.20 6.27
N TYR A 141 10.93 -6.83 5.54
CA TYR A 141 12.30 -6.93 6.06
C TYR A 141 12.59 -5.93 7.17
N THR A 142 11.94 -4.77 7.17
CA THR A 142 11.98 -3.83 8.30
C THR A 142 11.48 -4.51 9.57
N TYR A 143 10.31 -5.15 9.54
CA TYR A 143 9.75 -5.84 10.70
C TYR A 143 10.60 -7.02 11.16
N LEU A 144 11.16 -7.80 10.24
CA LEU A 144 12.10 -8.85 10.60
C LEU A 144 13.36 -8.29 11.30
N SER A 145 13.89 -7.16 10.82
CA SER A 145 15.05 -6.51 11.44
C SER A 145 14.77 -6.01 12.86
N LEU A 146 13.52 -5.56 13.11
CA LEU A 146 13.01 -5.14 14.41
C LEU A 146 12.58 -6.31 15.32
N LYS A 147 12.90 -7.54 14.91
CA LYS A 147 12.59 -8.77 15.66
C LYS A 147 11.09 -8.97 15.89
N LEU A 148 10.25 -8.51 14.97
CA LEU A 148 8.83 -8.85 14.96
C LEU A 148 8.63 -10.23 14.34
N LYS A 149 7.80 -11.07 14.98
CA LYS A 149 7.35 -12.32 14.38
C LYS A 149 6.23 -11.99 13.38
N VAL A 150 6.50 -12.13 12.09
CA VAL A 150 5.48 -11.89 11.04
C VAL A 150 4.85 -13.22 10.65
N ILE A 151 3.56 -13.38 10.94
CA ILE A 151 2.75 -14.55 10.58
C ILE A 151 1.87 -14.17 9.39
N LYS A 152 2.11 -14.78 8.24
CA LYS A 152 1.29 -14.62 7.03
C LYS A 152 0.26 -15.75 7.02
N THR A 153 -1.03 -15.43 7.05
CA THR A 153 -2.10 -16.44 7.10
C THR A 153 -3.14 -16.24 6.01
N PRO A 154 -3.55 -17.31 5.30
CA PRO A 154 -4.67 -17.26 4.37
C PRO A 154 -6.01 -17.04 5.07
N LYS A 155 -6.09 -17.20 6.39
CA LYS A 155 -7.36 -17.06 7.12
C LYS A 155 -7.91 -15.62 7.15
N ILE A 156 -7.16 -14.66 6.61
CA ILE A 156 -7.51 -13.23 6.51
C ILE A 156 -7.72 -12.86 5.03
N PHE A 157 -8.54 -13.61 4.28
CA PHE A 157 -8.83 -13.32 2.87
C PHE A 157 -10.14 -12.55 2.63
N ASN A 158 -10.96 -12.34 3.65
CA ASN A 158 -12.26 -11.67 3.49
C ASN A 158 -12.17 -10.14 3.47
N LEU A 159 -10.98 -9.57 3.27
CA LEU A 159 -10.78 -8.14 3.20
C LEU A 159 -10.83 -7.68 1.74
N GLN A 160 -11.85 -6.89 1.39
CA GLN A 160 -12.03 -6.35 0.05
C GLN A 160 -11.89 -4.83 0.02
N LYS A 161 -11.42 -4.33 -1.13
CA LYS A 161 -11.38 -2.89 -1.39
C LYS A 161 -12.79 -2.39 -1.68
N PHE A 162 -13.20 -1.30 -1.03
CA PHE A 162 -14.45 -0.61 -1.35
C PHE A 162 -14.17 0.77 -1.96
N ARG A 163 -15.17 1.32 -2.66
CA ARG A 163 -15.14 2.71 -3.13
C ARG A 163 -16.36 3.43 -2.57
N ILE A 164 -16.14 4.65 -2.11
CA ILE A 164 -17.23 5.54 -1.72
C ILE A 164 -17.66 6.28 -2.99
N PHE A 165 -18.90 6.06 -3.43
CA PHE A 165 -19.54 6.88 -4.46
C PHE A 165 -20.48 7.87 -3.77
N ASN A 166 -20.94 8.91 -4.49
CA ASN A 166 -21.88 9.94 -3.97
C ASN A 166 -23.27 9.41 -3.51
N GLY A 167 -23.41 8.11 -3.26
CA GLY A 167 -24.57 7.44 -2.66
C GLY A 167 -24.22 6.43 -1.55
N GLY A 168 -22.97 6.41 -1.05
CA GLY A 168 -22.51 5.52 0.02
C GLY A 168 -21.37 4.57 -0.39
N PRO A 169 -20.88 3.73 0.54
CA PRO A 169 -19.86 2.73 0.24
C PRO A 169 -20.45 1.63 -0.66
N VAL A 170 -19.85 1.45 -1.83
CA VAL A 170 -20.17 0.33 -2.74
C VAL A 170 -18.99 -0.63 -2.70
N LEU A 171 -19.24 -1.87 -2.30
CA LEU A 171 -18.28 -2.95 -2.48
C LEU A 171 -18.03 -3.07 -3.97
N VAL A 172 -16.78 -2.89 -4.40
CA VAL A 172 -16.43 -3.09 -5.80
C VAL A 172 -16.39 -4.60 -6.00
N PRO A 173 -17.36 -5.22 -6.70
CA PRO A 173 -17.29 -6.64 -6.95
C PRO A 173 -15.98 -6.90 -7.67
N VAL A 174 -15.16 -7.76 -7.07
CA VAL A 174 -14.02 -8.36 -7.74
C VAL A 174 -14.61 -9.28 -8.80
N PHE A 175 -15.10 -8.72 -9.92
CA PHE A 175 -15.01 -9.44 -11.18
C PHE A 175 -13.58 -9.91 -11.25
N GLN A 176 -13.42 -11.18 -11.59
CA GLN A 176 -12.21 -11.98 -11.69
C GLN A 176 -11.21 -11.36 -12.70
N LEU A 177 -10.83 -10.11 -12.44
CA LEU A 177 -9.56 -9.55 -12.78
C LEU A 177 -8.62 -10.37 -11.90
N THR A 178 -7.93 -11.31 -12.52
CA THR A 178 -6.55 -11.55 -12.17
C THR A 178 -5.86 -10.19 -12.10
N PHE A 179 -5.93 -9.55 -10.93
CA PHE A 179 -5.05 -8.46 -10.61
C PHE A 179 -3.65 -9.08 -10.71
N PRO A 180 -2.73 -8.53 -11.52
CA PRO A 180 -1.33 -8.82 -11.25
C PRO A 180 -1.12 -8.38 -9.81
N GLU A 181 -0.82 -9.39 -9.01
CA GLU A 181 -0.62 -9.33 -7.59
C GLU A 181 0.36 -8.20 -7.24
N CYS A 182 0.24 -7.65 -6.03
CA CYS A 182 1.39 -7.19 -5.26
C CYS A 182 2.51 -6.51 -6.09
N GLY A 183 2.24 -5.35 -6.70
CA GLY A 183 3.30 -4.55 -7.33
C GLY A 183 3.54 -4.78 -8.83
N GLY A 184 2.55 -5.24 -9.61
CA GLY A 184 2.61 -5.14 -11.07
C GLY A 184 2.73 -3.69 -11.54
N SER A 185 3.81 -3.38 -12.29
CA SER A 185 3.95 -2.16 -13.07
C SER A 185 2.77 -2.01 -14.04
N ILE A 186 2.17 -0.82 -14.13
CA ILE A 186 1.13 -0.47 -15.09
C ILE A 186 1.79 -0.13 -16.45
N GLU A 187 2.59 -1.03 -17.02
CA GLU A 187 3.25 -0.76 -18.31
C GLU A 187 2.89 -1.72 -19.45
N ASP A 188 2.19 -2.84 -19.22
CA ASP A 188 1.82 -3.76 -20.31
C ASP A 188 0.41 -3.56 -20.90
N LYS A 189 -0.23 -2.40 -20.69
CA LYS A 189 -1.55 -2.09 -21.31
C LYS A 189 -1.58 -0.85 -22.19
N ILE A 190 -0.42 -0.31 -22.55
CA ILE A 190 -0.31 0.68 -23.61
C ILE A 190 0.47 0.03 -24.75
N ILE A 191 -0.28 -0.51 -25.73
CA ILE A 191 0.01 -0.63 -27.17
C ILE A 191 -0.90 -1.75 -27.71
N LYS A 192 -2.05 -1.37 -28.25
CA LYS A 192 -2.44 -1.74 -29.61
C LYS A 192 -3.11 -0.54 -30.24
N ARG A 193 -2.36 0.08 -31.15
CA ARG A 193 -2.93 0.83 -32.27
C ARG A 193 -3.69 -0.19 -33.13
N GLU A 194 -4.93 0.13 -33.40
CA GLU A 194 -5.63 -0.13 -34.67
C GLU A 194 -6.04 1.33 -35.04
N ASP A 195 -5.52 2.05 -36.05
CA ASP A 195 -5.01 1.71 -37.38
C ASP A 195 -5.82 0.58 -38.02
N ASP A 196 -7.09 0.88 -38.30
CA ASP A 196 -7.79 0.38 -39.46
C ASP A 196 -8.72 1.48 -40.00
N ASP A 197 -8.64 1.62 -41.33
CA ASP A 197 -9.27 2.58 -42.22
C ASP A 197 -10.81 2.56 -42.14
N ASP A 198 -11.45 3.71 -42.37
CA ASP A 198 -12.61 3.76 -43.27
C ASP A 198 -12.97 5.19 -43.70
N ASP A 199 -13.33 5.24 -44.98
CA ASP A 199 -13.48 6.37 -45.88
C ASP A 199 -14.61 7.38 -45.60
N ALA A 200 -14.48 8.50 -46.32
CA ALA A 200 -15.54 9.29 -46.97
C ALA A 200 -16.12 10.52 -46.24
N SER A 201 -15.58 11.69 -46.61
CA SER A 201 -16.30 12.84 -47.23
C SER A 201 -15.34 14.04 -47.20
N GLY A 202 -14.94 14.66 -48.31
CA GLY A 202 -15.72 15.04 -49.47
C GLY A 202 -16.08 16.53 -49.35
N SER A 203 -15.23 17.43 -49.89
CA SER A 203 -15.57 18.65 -50.66
C SER A 203 -14.65 19.87 -50.44
N GLY A 204 -14.29 20.52 -51.55
CA GLY A 204 -14.01 21.97 -51.63
C GLY A 204 -12.54 22.38 -51.51
N SER A 205 -11.72 22.38 -52.58
CA SER A 205 -11.59 23.41 -53.64
C SER A 205 -10.62 24.56 -53.33
N ARG A 206 -9.73 24.81 -54.31
CA ARG A 206 -8.89 26.01 -54.57
C ARG A 206 -7.66 26.19 -53.65
N SER A 207 -6.49 26.62 -54.12
CA SER A 207 -5.98 27.06 -55.42
C SER A 207 -4.46 27.14 -55.32
N GLU A 208 -3.81 27.18 -56.49
CA GLU A 208 -2.37 27.24 -56.76
C GLU A 208 -1.61 28.36 -56.03
N ASP A 209 -0.33 28.11 -55.73
CA ASP A 209 0.86 28.95 -56.03
C ASP A 209 2.04 28.51 -55.11
N ASN A 210 3.06 27.84 -55.64
CA ASN A 210 4.25 28.35 -56.33
C ASN A 210 5.46 28.67 -55.40
N ILE A 211 6.59 28.08 -55.78
CA ILE A 211 7.98 28.58 -55.67
C ILE A 211 8.90 28.09 -54.51
N VAL A 212 9.78 27.18 -54.91
CA VAL A 212 11.27 27.15 -54.83
C VAL A 212 12.00 27.32 -53.48
N THR A 213 12.84 26.31 -53.25
CA THR A 213 14.01 26.15 -52.37
C THR A 213 14.92 27.36 -52.16
N SER A 214 15.42 27.55 -50.93
CA SER A 214 16.84 27.44 -50.51
C SER A 214 16.94 27.66 -49.00
#